data_AF-A0A3B8P0K8-F1
#
_entry.id   AF-A0A3B8P0K8-F1
#
_cell.length_a   1.000
_cell.length_b   1.000
_cell.length_c   1.000
_cell.angle_alpha   90.00
_cell.angle_beta   90.00
_cell.angle_gamma   90.00
#
_symmetry.space_group_name_H-M   'P 1'
#
loop_
_entity.id
_entity.type
_entity.pdbx_description
1 polymer ?
#
loop_
_entity_poly.entity_id
_entity_poly.type
_entity_poly.pdbx_seq_one_letter_code
_entity_poly.pdbx_strand_id
1 'polypeptide(L)' 'MTKKAELKTLLAEKYNLQEEDIDDTTPITQIVGGDKNLGSHLKDKFGEQPSITEEGDFTTFNDVVTWVDKQKAE' A
#
# COMPACT_ATOMS: atom_id res chain seq x y z
N MET A 1 4.84 7.23 14.64
CA MET A 1 4.14 6.15 13.88
C MET A 1 5.01 5.79 12.70
N THR A 2 5.14 4.50 12.37
CA THR A 2 5.90 4.05 11.19
C THR A 2 5.00 4.09 9.95
N LYS A 3 5.52 4.47 8.78
CA LYS A 3 4.75 4.54 7.52
C LYS A 3 4.00 3.25 7.21
N LYS A 4 4.60 2.10 7.56
CA LYS A 4 3.98 0.79 7.51
C LYS A 4 2.64 0.71 8.24
N ALA A 5 2.57 1.24 9.46
CA ALA A 5 1.34 1.23 10.26
C ALA A 5 0.28 2.13 9.61
N GLU A 6 0.67 3.32 9.14
CA GLU A 6 -0.27 4.22 8.46
C GLU A 6 -0.80 3.65 7.13
N LEU A 7 0.05 2.97 6.37
CA LEU A 7 -0.36 2.26 5.16
C LEU A 7 -1.30 1.10 5.50
N LYS A 8 -0.96 0.34 6.54
CA LYS A 8 -1.77 -0.79 7.01
C LYS A 8 -3.17 -0.33 7.43
N THR A 9 -3.26 0.72 8.25
CA THR A 9 -4.53 1.33 8.63
C THR A 9 -5.29 1.86 7.41
N LEU A 10 -4.62 2.55 6.47
CA LEU A 10 -5.24 3.04 5.25
C LEU A 10 -5.88 1.90 4.43
N LEU A 11 -5.16 0.82 4.18
CA LEU A 11 -5.66 -0.31 3.40
C LEU A 11 -6.79 -1.02 4.15
N ALA A 12 -6.66 -1.20 5.46
CA ALA A 12 -7.71 -1.76 6.32
C ALA A 12 -9.00 -0.94 6.23
N GLU A 13 -8.92 0.39 6.35
CA GLU A 13 -10.07 1.28 6.25
C GLU A 13 -10.68 1.34 4.84
N LYS A 14 -9.84 1.40 3.78
CA LYS A 14 -10.31 1.52 2.40
C LYS A 14 -10.95 0.24 1.87
N TYR A 15 -10.39 -0.90 2.23
CA TYR A 15 -10.83 -2.21 1.74
C TYR A 15 -11.65 -3.00 2.75
N ASN A 16 -12.00 -2.38 3.89
CA ASN A 16 -12.80 -2.98 4.96
C ASN A 16 -12.22 -4.31 5.45
N LEU A 17 -10.91 -4.31 5.71
CA LEU A 17 -10.13 -5.43 6.24
C LEU A 17 -9.71 -5.12 7.68
N GLN A 18 -9.43 -6.14 8.48
CA GLN A 18 -8.78 -5.90 9.77
C GLN A 18 -7.27 -5.75 9.55
N GLU A 19 -6.64 -4.87 10.31
CA GLU A 19 -5.18 -4.70 10.25
C GLU A 19 -4.47 -6.03 10.55
N GLU A 20 -4.99 -6.87 11.44
CA GLU A 20 -4.42 -8.18 11.73
C GLU A 20 -4.35 -9.15 10.52
N ASP A 21 -5.21 -8.98 9.51
CA ASP A 21 -5.20 -9.79 8.28
C ASP A 21 -4.15 -9.33 7.25
N ILE A 22 -3.58 -8.13 7.43
CA ILE A 22 -2.61 -7.53 6.50
C ILE A 22 -1.19 -7.75 7.03
N ASP A 23 -0.52 -8.79 6.53
CA ASP A 23 0.85 -9.11 6.89
C ASP A 23 1.83 -8.73 5.77
N ASP A 24 3.14 -8.73 6.05
CA ASP A 24 4.18 -8.31 5.08
C ASP A 24 4.19 -9.17 3.81
N THR A 25 3.80 -10.43 3.96
CA THR A 25 3.74 -11.42 2.90
C THR A 25 2.36 -11.48 2.23
N THR A 26 1.37 -10.76 2.75
CA THR A 26 0.02 -10.74 2.17
C THR A 26 0.07 -10.17 0.76
N PRO A 27 -0.42 -10.90 -0.25
CA PRO A 27 -0.47 -10.41 -1.62
C PRO A 27 -1.33 -9.14 -1.72
N ILE A 28 -0.85 -8.12 -2.42
CA ILE A 28 -1.60 -6.87 -2.56
C ILE A 28 -2.94 -7.09 -3.26
N THR A 29 -2.98 -8.03 -4.20
CA THR A 29 -4.22 -8.44 -4.87
C THR A 29 -5.28 -9.00 -3.92
N GLN A 30 -4.90 -9.60 -2.79
CA GLN A 30 -5.84 -10.05 -1.76
C GLN A 30 -6.35 -8.89 -0.90
N ILE A 31 -5.53 -7.85 -0.72
CA ILE A 31 -5.89 -6.66 0.07
C ILE A 31 -6.82 -5.76 -0.75
N VAL A 32 -6.41 -5.42 -1.97
CA VAL A 32 -7.15 -4.46 -2.82
C VAL A 32 -8.26 -5.12 -3.63
N GLY A 33 -8.35 -6.45 -3.64
CA GLY A 33 -9.37 -7.19 -4.39
C GLY A 33 -9.36 -6.93 -5.90
N GLY A 34 -8.21 -6.53 -6.46
CA GLY A 34 -8.09 -6.14 -7.87
C GLY A 34 -8.47 -4.68 -8.18
N ASP A 35 -8.70 -3.86 -7.15
CA ASP A 35 -8.83 -2.42 -7.30
C ASP A 35 -7.55 -1.79 -7.89
N LYS A 36 -7.73 -0.98 -8.95
CA LYS A 36 -6.65 -0.27 -9.65
C LYS A 36 -6.44 1.15 -9.13
N ASN A 37 -7.09 1.51 -8.02
CA ASN A 37 -6.98 2.82 -7.41
C ASN A 37 -6.01 2.84 -6.22
N LEU A 38 -5.28 1.75 -5.98
CA LEU A 38 -4.24 1.70 -4.96
C LEU A 38 -3.28 2.89 -5.07
N GLY A 39 -2.73 3.17 -6.26
CA GLY A 39 -1.87 4.33 -6.48
C GLY A 39 -2.54 5.66 -6.11
N SER A 40 -3.82 5.83 -6.43
CA SER A 40 -4.59 7.02 -6.04
C SER A 40 -4.75 7.15 -4.52
N HIS A 41 -4.97 6.04 -3.81
CA HIS A 41 -5.04 6.03 -2.35
C HIS A 41 -3.68 6.33 -1.71
N LEU A 42 -2.61 5.82 -2.29
CA LEU A 42 -1.24 6.13 -1.87
C LEU A 42 -0.92 7.60 -2.08
N LYS A 43 -1.32 8.19 -3.21
CA LYS A 43 -1.18 9.62 -3.50
C LYS A 43 -1.91 10.49 -2.50
N ASP A 44 -3.16 10.14 -2.17
CA ASP A 44 -3.98 10.90 -1.23
C ASP A 44 -3.36 10.92 0.18
N LYS A 45 -2.79 9.79 0.62
CA LYS A 45 -2.20 9.65 1.96
C LYS A 45 -0.75 10.14 2.05
N PHE A 46 0.08 9.80 1.06
CA PHE A 46 1.54 10.00 1.09
C PHE A 46 2.02 11.13 0.18
N GLY A 47 1.13 11.67 -0.68
CA GLY A 47 1.40 12.76 -1.60
C GLY A 47 1.91 12.33 -2.98
N GLU A 48 2.28 11.06 -3.14
CA GLU A 48 2.88 10.53 -4.36
C GLU A 48 2.18 9.29 -4.87
N GLN A 49 2.05 9.21 -6.20
CA GLN A 49 1.43 8.09 -6.88
C GLN A 49 2.52 7.21 -7.50
N PRO A 50 2.53 5.90 -7.24
CA PRO A 50 3.39 4.97 -7.97
C PRO A 50 3.05 4.98 -9.47
N SER A 51 4.08 4.83 -10.29
CA SER A 51 3.93 4.67 -11.73
C SER A 51 3.27 3.33 -12.07
N ILE A 52 2.70 3.20 -13.27
CA ILE A 52 2.08 1.94 -13.74
C ILE A 52 3.05 0.75 -13.61
N THR A 53 4.35 0.97 -13.87
CA THR A 53 5.39 -0.06 -13.72
C THR A 53 5.61 -0.44 -12.25
N GLU A 54 5.62 0.54 -11.35
CA GLU A 54 5.81 0.33 -9.91
C GLU A 54 4.59 -0.35 -9.29
N GLU A 55 3.38 0.08 -9.67
CA GLU A 55 2.13 -0.58 -9.28
C GLU A 55 2.07 -2.03 -9.78
N GLY A 56 2.64 -2.30 -10.96
CA GLY A 56 2.75 -3.66 -11.50
C GLY A 56 3.77 -4.55 -10.77
N ASP A 57 4.73 -3.96 -10.06
CA ASP A 57 5.77 -4.67 -9.30
C ASP A 57 5.28 -5.02 -7.87
N PHE A 58 4.22 -4.36 -7.39
CA PHE A 58 3.64 -4.61 -6.07
C PHE A 58 3.04 -6.00 -5.96
N THR A 59 3.84 -6.91 -5.39
CA THR A 59 3.44 -8.30 -5.20
C THR A 59 2.82 -8.49 -3.81
N THR A 60 3.46 -7.95 -2.76
CA THR A 60 2.98 -8.05 -1.38
C THR A 60 2.85 -6.70 -0.70
N PHE A 61 2.22 -6.68 0.48
CA PHE A 61 2.12 -5.48 1.31
C PHE A 61 3.50 -4.85 1.58
N ASN A 62 4.53 -5.66 1.82
CA ASN A 62 5.88 -5.17 2.07
C ASN A 62 6.49 -4.43 0.86
N ASP A 63 6.15 -4.78 -0.38
CA ASP A 63 6.60 -4.02 -1.57
C ASP A 63 6.07 -2.58 -1.51
N VAL A 64 4.78 -2.44 -1.20
CA VAL A 64 4.15 -1.11 -1.08
C VAL A 64 4.72 -0.33 0.09
N VAL A 65 4.96 -0.99 1.24
CA VAL A 65 5.63 -0.36 2.39
C VAL A 65 7.03 0.13 1.99
N THR A 66 7.81 -0.71 1.29
CA THR A 66 9.17 -0.38 0.85
C THR A 66 9.16 0.78 -0.14
N TRP A 67 8.18 0.80 -1.05
CA TRP A 67 7.99 1.90 -1.98
C TRP A 67 7.67 3.21 -1.26
N VAL A 68 6.66 3.20 -0.39
CA VAL A 68 6.28 4.37 0.44
C VAL A 68 7.45 4.84 1.30
N ASP A 69 8.29 3.91 1.78
CA ASP A 69 9.45 4.28 2.57
C ASP A 69 10.51 5.02 1.75
N LYS A 70 10.74 4.58 0.51
CA LYS A 70 11.68 5.20 -0.45
C LYS A 70 11.28 6.62 -0.87
N GLN A 71 9.98 6.92 -1.03
CA GLN A 71 9.52 8.24 -1.49
C GLN A 71 9.67 9.40 -0.50
N LYS A 72 10.18 9.14 0.71
CA LYS A 72 10.45 10.16 1.75
C LYS A 72 11.91 10.14 2.21
N ALA A 73 12.80 9.50 1.44
CA ALA A 73 14.24 9.52 1.70
C ALA A 73 14.95 10.77 1.10
N GLU A 74 14.19 11.69 0.50
CA GLU A 74 14.65 12.95 -0.07
C GLU A 74 14.13 14.18 0.70
#